data_AF-A0A3G8ZJE5-F1
#
_entry.id   AF-A0A3G8ZJE5-F1
#
_cell.length_a   1.000
_cell.length_b   1.000
_cell.length_c   1.000
_cell.angle_alpha   90.00
_cell.angle_beta   90.00
_cell.angle_gamma   90.00
#
_symmetry.space_group_name_H-M   'P 1'
#
loop_
_entity.id
_entity.type
_entity.pdbx_description
1 polymer ?
#
loop_
_entity_poly.entity_id
_entity_poly.type
_entity_poly.pdbx_seq_one_letter_code
_entity_poly.pdbx_strand_id
1 'polypeptide(L)'
;MDTPAPDAPQPAAEWRSALDGLLRPAQNTEHVEQSATAMALQFELRELVPRTASRWNGPPSKAATSVKAGVEYRLGVRPVARTSRGWARGTLTWSNIARLRNRLNLEPAQHLWFCQFVALHRAATPAAAGHDADWVLLDEFANPLLWAMLAQASSCGVQLVATKSDTAVLIGDAATLTLDAVAAGNAIIISPSLTVDGLAVPVESAGPIGNHGVYVFALARPRSFHLAPTAEQMTREQISILNSGFSLRIPQQNFQEFIQTDLDQLRESIDIGSSDTSVTLPQCALRCWSSRRHLAPGISFRLSGAGKKAGGQERFQS
;
A
#
# COMPACT_ATOMS: atom_id res chain seq x y z
N MET A 1 71.14 33.07 4.55
CA MET A 1 70.35 31.81 4.57
C MET A 1 68.90 32.25 4.51
N ASP A 2 68.22 31.97 3.41
CA ASP A 2 66.76 32.05 3.34
C ASP A 2 66.27 30.74 2.71
N THR A 3 65.43 30.03 3.44
CA THR A 3 64.82 28.76 3.05
C THR A 3 63.46 29.08 2.40
N PRO A 4 63.14 28.64 1.17
CA PRO A 4 61.82 28.88 0.61
C PRO A 4 60.78 28.01 1.33
N ALA A 5 59.62 28.63 1.64
CA ALA A 5 58.47 27.97 2.25
C ALA A 5 57.87 26.90 1.31
N PRO A 6 57.29 25.81 1.86
CA PRO A 6 56.64 24.79 1.04
C PRO A 6 55.40 25.37 0.34
N ASP A 7 55.34 25.12 -0.97
CA ASP A 7 54.26 25.54 -1.86
C ASP A 7 52.92 24.96 -1.36
N ALA A 8 51.97 25.84 -1.00
CA ALA A 8 50.65 25.42 -0.59
C ALA A 8 49.91 24.81 -1.80
N PRO A 9 49.22 23.66 -1.66
CA PRO A 9 48.54 23.03 -2.78
C PRO A 9 47.48 23.99 -3.36
N GLN A 10 47.60 24.28 -4.65
CA GLN A 10 46.71 25.21 -5.33
C GLN A 10 45.30 24.61 -5.47
N PRO A 11 44.23 25.38 -5.18
CA PRO A 11 42.84 24.92 -5.24
C PRO A 11 42.42 24.43 -6.64
N ALA A 12 43.17 24.81 -7.68
CA ALA A 12 42.98 24.33 -9.05
C ALA A 12 43.22 22.81 -9.22
N ALA A 13 44.09 22.20 -8.41
CA ALA A 13 44.38 20.77 -8.46
C ALA A 13 43.30 19.93 -7.74
N GLU A 14 42.64 20.51 -6.73
CA GLU A 14 41.64 19.82 -5.92
C GLU A 14 40.31 19.63 -6.65
N TRP A 15 39.80 20.67 -7.33
CA TRP A 15 38.53 20.53 -8.10
C TRP A 15 38.70 19.60 -9.29
N ARG A 16 39.89 19.57 -9.91
CA ARG A 16 40.19 18.70 -11.04
C ARG A 16 40.36 17.24 -10.60
N SER A 17 40.94 17.00 -9.43
CA SER A 17 40.98 15.66 -8.82
C SER A 17 39.58 15.18 -8.40
N ALA A 18 38.73 16.07 -7.88
CA ALA A 18 37.35 15.77 -7.57
C ALA A 18 36.52 15.48 -8.84
N LEU A 19 36.73 16.26 -9.91
CA LEU A 19 36.09 16.05 -11.21
C LEU A 19 36.58 14.76 -11.88
N ASP A 20 37.88 14.46 -11.83
CA ASP A 20 38.43 13.21 -12.36
C ASP A 20 37.89 12.01 -11.59
N GLY A 21 37.62 12.14 -10.28
CA GLY A 21 36.91 11.14 -9.50
C GLY A 21 35.46 10.90 -9.96
N LEU A 22 34.76 11.95 -10.40
CA LEU A 22 33.40 11.88 -10.94
C LEU A 22 33.35 11.37 -12.39
N LEU A 23 34.39 11.67 -13.18
CA LEU A 23 34.52 11.26 -14.57
C LEU A 23 35.10 9.85 -14.73
N ARG A 24 35.74 9.30 -13.68
CA ARG A 24 36.23 7.93 -13.67
C ARG A 24 35.01 7.00 -13.69
N PRO A 25 34.78 6.22 -14.76
CA PRO A 25 33.79 5.16 -14.70
C PRO A 25 34.19 4.25 -13.55
N ALA A 26 33.23 3.94 -12.66
CA ALA A 26 33.47 3.12 -11.49
C ALA A 26 34.21 1.84 -11.92
N GLN A 27 35.51 1.78 -11.66
CA GLN A 27 36.24 0.54 -11.81
C GLN A 27 35.74 -0.33 -10.67
N ASN A 28 34.79 -1.21 -10.98
CA ASN A 28 34.45 -2.34 -10.13
C ASN A 28 35.77 -3.05 -9.87
N THR A 29 36.35 -2.82 -8.69
CA THR A 29 37.40 -3.66 -8.14
C THR A 29 36.88 -5.08 -8.30
N GLU A 30 37.65 -5.93 -8.97
CA GLU A 30 37.39 -7.37 -9.08
C GLU A 30 37.53 -8.01 -7.69
N HIS A 31 36.65 -7.65 -6.76
CA HIS A 31 36.25 -8.55 -5.71
C HIS A 31 35.51 -9.67 -6.42
N VAL A 32 35.98 -10.90 -6.26
CA VAL A 32 35.21 -12.11 -6.56
C VAL A 32 33.78 -11.86 -6.07
N GLU A 33 32.86 -11.58 -6.99
CA GLU A 33 31.48 -11.18 -6.69
C GLU A 33 30.80 -12.38 -6.03
N GLN A 34 30.95 -12.51 -4.72
CA GLN A 34 30.04 -13.32 -3.92
C GLN A 34 28.68 -12.65 -4.06
N SER A 35 27.87 -13.18 -4.99
CA SER A 35 26.52 -12.71 -5.25
C SER A 35 25.82 -12.44 -3.92
N ALA A 36 25.50 -11.17 -3.69
CA ALA A 36 24.83 -10.78 -2.47
C ALA A 36 23.50 -11.55 -2.33
N THR A 37 23.15 -11.90 -1.09
CA THR A 37 21.94 -12.61 -0.78
C THR A 37 20.74 -11.68 -0.99
N ALA A 38 19.95 -11.97 -2.02
CA ALA A 38 18.72 -11.23 -2.29
C ALA A 38 17.68 -11.43 -1.18
N MET A 39 16.81 -10.45 -1.01
CA MET A 39 15.76 -10.36 -0.02
C MET A 39 14.39 -10.14 -0.68
N ALA A 40 13.34 -10.55 0.01
CA ALA A 40 11.96 -10.35 -0.42
C ALA A 40 11.07 -10.02 0.79
N LEU A 41 9.98 -9.29 0.54
CA LEU A 41 8.94 -9.01 1.53
C LEU A 41 7.89 -10.12 1.42
N GLN A 42 7.83 -10.99 2.42
CA GLN A 42 6.88 -12.10 2.46
C GLN A 42 5.57 -11.69 3.11
N PHE A 43 4.47 -11.91 2.40
CA PHE A 43 3.09 -11.72 2.85
C PHE A 43 2.50 -13.04 3.32
N GLU A 44 1.78 -13.01 4.45
CA GLU A 44 1.05 -14.15 4.99
C GLU A 44 -0.21 -13.68 5.70
N LEU A 45 -1.35 -14.29 5.37
CA LEU A 45 -2.57 -14.09 6.15
C LEU A 45 -2.42 -14.80 7.49
N ARG A 46 -2.67 -14.08 8.58
CA ARG A 46 -2.47 -14.55 9.95
C ARG A 46 -3.80 -14.61 10.67
N GLU A 47 -4.10 -15.75 11.28
CA GLU A 47 -5.18 -15.92 12.25
C GLU A 47 -4.66 -15.39 13.60
N LEU A 48 -5.33 -14.37 14.15
CA LEU A 48 -5.04 -13.90 15.49
C LEU A 48 -5.49 -14.92 16.53
N VAL A 49 -4.65 -15.15 17.53
CA VAL A 49 -4.95 -16.06 18.62
C VAL A 49 -5.28 -15.23 19.86
N PRO A 50 -6.54 -15.22 20.33
CA PRO A 50 -6.92 -14.51 21.54
C PRO A 50 -6.07 -14.95 22.73
N ARG A 51 -5.56 -13.99 23.49
CA ARG A 51 -4.82 -14.27 24.74
C ARG A 51 -5.82 -14.78 25.78
N THR A 52 -5.77 -16.07 26.08
CA THR A 52 -6.51 -16.67 27.20
C THR A 52 -5.58 -16.87 28.41
N ALA A 53 -6.13 -17.00 29.62
CA ALA A 53 -5.36 -17.24 30.84
C ALA A 53 -4.45 -18.49 30.74
N SER A 54 -4.85 -19.46 29.93
CA SER A 54 -4.09 -20.69 29.61
C SER A 54 -3.00 -20.53 28.53
N ARG A 55 -2.95 -19.40 27.81
CA ARG A 55 -2.07 -19.18 26.65
C ARG A 55 -1.31 -17.85 26.69
N TRP A 56 -1.01 -17.36 27.90
CA TRP A 56 -0.34 -16.07 28.10
C TRP A 56 1.00 -15.92 27.33
N ASN A 57 1.71 -17.03 27.09
CA ASN A 57 3.02 -17.04 26.42
C ASN A 57 3.01 -17.60 24.97
N GLY A 58 1.84 -17.85 24.36
CA GLY A 58 1.76 -18.36 22.99
C GLY A 58 2.06 -17.29 21.92
N PRO A 59 2.42 -17.67 20.68
CA PRO A 59 2.54 -16.71 19.58
C PRO A 59 1.23 -15.96 19.39
N PRO A 60 1.25 -14.63 19.18
CA PRO A 60 0.03 -13.82 19.09
C PRO A 60 -0.81 -14.14 17.85
N SER A 61 -0.26 -14.91 16.90
CA SER A 61 -0.91 -15.27 15.65
C SER A 61 -0.29 -16.53 15.03
N LYS A 62 -1.02 -17.17 14.11
CA LYS A 62 -0.53 -18.32 13.30
C LYS A 62 -0.92 -18.15 11.84
N ALA A 63 -0.23 -18.85 10.94
CA ALA A 63 -0.56 -18.84 9.52
C ALA A 63 -2.00 -19.34 9.27
N ALA A 64 -2.79 -18.58 8.52
CA ALA A 64 -4.12 -18.99 8.11
C ALA A 64 -4.03 -19.99 6.94
N THR A 65 -4.65 -21.16 7.10
CA THR A 65 -4.74 -22.17 6.03
C THR A 65 -6.10 -22.20 5.35
N SER A 66 -7.12 -21.67 6.03
CA SER A 66 -8.53 -21.57 5.61
C SER A 66 -9.19 -20.40 6.33
N VAL A 67 -10.26 -19.87 5.74
CA VAL A 67 -11.12 -18.84 6.35
C VAL A 67 -12.20 -19.53 7.18
N LYS A 68 -12.40 -19.06 8.40
CA LYS A 68 -13.39 -19.56 9.35
C LYS A 68 -14.21 -18.40 9.88
N ALA A 69 -15.52 -18.60 9.99
CA ALA A 69 -16.41 -17.61 10.57
C ALA A 69 -16.02 -17.32 12.04
N GLY A 70 -16.08 -16.04 12.43
CA GLY A 70 -15.79 -15.59 13.80
C GLY A 70 -14.30 -15.57 14.16
N VAL A 71 -13.40 -15.74 13.19
CA VAL A 71 -11.95 -15.64 13.38
C VAL A 71 -11.44 -14.34 12.79
N GLU A 72 -10.62 -13.62 13.54
CA GLU A 72 -9.98 -12.39 13.08
C GLU A 72 -8.71 -12.72 12.28
N TYR A 73 -8.64 -12.20 11.06
CA TYR A 73 -7.50 -12.36 10.16
C TYR A 73 -6.80 -11.02 9.93
N ARG A 74 -5.47 -11.03 9.91
CA ARG A 74 -4.63 -9.86 9.61
C ARG A 74 -3.55 -10.22 8.61
N LEU A 75 -3.29 -9.35 7.65
CA LEU A 75 -2.21 -9.55 6.68
C LEU A 75 -0.89 -9.13 7.31
N GLY A 76 0.03 -10.08 7.49
CA GLY A 76 1.35 -9.85 8.02
C GLY A 76 2.41 -9.81 6.93
N VAL A 77 3.44 -8.98 7.13
CA VAL A 77 4.64 -8.94 6.30
C VAL A 77 5.91 -9.18 7.11
N ARG A 78 6.90 -9.81 6.48
CA ARG A 78 8.23 -10.03 7.06
C ARG A 78 9.36 -10.09 6.03
N PRO A 79 10.60 -9.79 6.41
CA PRO A 79 11.73 -9.99 5.54
C PRO A 79 12.07 -11.48 5.41
N VAL A 80 12.40 -11.92 4.20
CA VAL A 80 12.97 -13.24 3.91
C VAL A 80 14.17 -13.09 2.97
N ALA A 81 15.08 -14.07 3.01
CA ALA A 81 16.29 -14.11 2.19
C ALA A 81 16.24 -15.28 1.20
N ARG A 82 16.94 -15.13 0.07
CA ARG A 82 17.05 -16.17 -0.95
C ARG A 82 17.93 -17.31 -0.44
N THR A 83 17.46 -18.54 -0.60
CA THR A 83 18.21 -19.77 -0.33
C THR A 83 18.13 -20.71 -1.55
N SER A 84 18.90 -21.80 -1.52
CA SER A 84 18.83 -22.83 -2.56
C SER A 84 17.45 -23.50 -2.68
N ARG A 85 16.63 -23.48 -1.62
CA ARG A 85 15.28 -24.05 -1.58
C ARG A 85 14.17 -23.02 -1.84
N GLY A 86 14.52 -21.77 -2.15
CA GLY A 86 13.59 -20.66 -2.31
C GLY A 86 13.71 -19.62 -1.19
N TRP A 87 12.63 -18.89 -0.93
CA TRP A 87 12.60 -17.83 0.07
C TRP A 87 12.45 -18.38 1.49
N ALA A 88 13.35 -18.00 2.40
CA ALA A 88 13.29 -18.43 3.79
C ALA A 88 13.58 -17.29 4.76
N ARG A 89 12.92 -17.33 5.92
CA ARG A 89 13.18 -16.39 7.02
C ARG A 89 14.58 -16.55 7.61
N GLY A 90 15.06 -17.80 7.78
CA GLY A 90 16.31 -18.06 8.49
C GLY A 90 16.27 -17.48 9.92
N THR A 91 17.26 -16.66 10.26
CA THR A 91 17.33 -15.90 11.53
C THR A 91 16.86 -14.45 11.40
N LEU A 92 16.38 -14.04 10.22
CA LEU A 92 16.03 -12.66 9.89
C LEU A 92 14.70 -12.26 10.54
N THR A 93 14.68 -11.14 11.26
CA THR A 93 13.50 -10.56 11.91
C THR A 93 13.52 -9.04 11.80
N TRP A 94 12.38 -8.38 12.01
CA TRP A 94 12.29 -6.91 11.99
C TRP A 94 13.15 -6.24 13.09
N SER A 95 13.49 -6.97 14.15
CA SER A 95 14.29 -6.46 15.29
C SER A 95 15.81 -6.65 15.11
N ASN A 96 16.24 -7.49 14.19
CA ASN A 96 17.66 -7.77 14.00
C ASN A 96 18.20 -7.46 12.60
N ILE A 97 17.33 -7.22 11.62
CA ILE A 97 17.69 -6.97 10.20
C ILE A 97 18.77 -5.89 10.02
N ALA A 98 18.73 -4.80 10.79
CA ALA A 98 19.71 -3.73 10.72
C ALA A 98 21.15 -4.20 11.00
N ARG A 99 21.33 -5.27 11.78
CA ARG A 99 22.63 -5.80 12.20
C ARG A 99 23.10 -7.02 11.38
N LEU A 100 22.25 -7.56 10.50
CA LEU A 100 22.51 -8.83 9.81
C LEU A 100 23.10 -8.70 8.40
N ARG A 101 23.28 -7.48 7.86
CA ARG A 101 23.81 -7.26 6.50
C ARG A 101 25.08 -8.04 6.22
N ASN A 102 26.16 -7.79 6.96
CA ASN A 102 27.46 -8.41 6.71
C ASN A 102 27.43 -9.91 7.01
N ARG A 103 26.71 -10.33 8.07
CA ARG A 103 26.63 -11.73 8.49
C ARG A 103 25.93 -12.63 7.47
N LEU A 104 24.93 -12.11 6.77
CA LEU A 104 24.16 -12.85 5.77
C LEU A 104 24.52 -12.44 4.33
N ASN A 105 25.55 -11.61 4.15
CA ASN A 105 25.93 -11.00 2.87
C ASN A 105 24.72 -10.40 2.11
N LEU A 106 23.84 -9.67 2.82
CA LEU A 106 22.59 -9.15 2.23
C LEU A 106 22.86 -8.09 1.17
N GLU A 107 22.02 -8.08 0.12
CA GLU A 107 22.07 -7.05 -0.92
C GLU A 107 21.89 -5.64 -0.30
N PRO A 108 22.83 -4.69 -0.52
CA PRO A 108 22.82 -3.40 0.17
C PRO A 108 21.58 -2.53 -0.06
N ALA A 109 21.07 -2.43 -1.29
CA ALA A 109 19.92 -1.57 -1.61
C ALA A 109 18.62 -2.10 -0.98
N GLN A 110 18.41 -3.41 -1.03
CA GLN A 110 17.30 -4.12 -0.40
C GLN A 110 17.40 -4.01 1.12
N HIS A 111 18.59 -4.22 1.71
CA HIS A 111 18.81 -4.06 3.15
C HIS A 111 18.42 -2.66 3.65
N LEU A 112 18.83 -1.62 2.92
CA LEU A 112 18.44 -0.23 3.20
C LEU A 112 16.92 -0.04 3.14
N TRP A 113 16.28 -0.54 2.07
CA TRP A 113 14.82 -0.50 1.92
C TRP A 113 14.10 -1.12 3.13
N PHE A 114 14.55 -2.29 3.61
CA PHE A 114 13.96 -2.94 4.78
C PHE A 114 14.18 -2.15 6.08
N CYS A 115 15.33 -1.51 6.24
CA CYS A 115 15.60 -0.66 7.41
C CYS A 115 14.70 0.57 7.41
N GLN A 116 14.45 1.18 6.24
CA GLN A 116 13.52 2.29 6.08
C GLN A 116 12.08 1.84 6.35
N PHE A 117 11.66 0.69 5.81
CA PHE A 117 10.32 0.13 5.97
C PHE A 117 9.94 -0.05 7.45
N VAL A 118 10.81 -0.71 8.23
CA VAL A 118 10.53 -0.97 9.64
C VAL A 118 10.65 0.28 10.51
N ALA A 119 11.53 1.22 10.16
CA ALA A 119 11.63 2.49 10.85
C ALA A 119 10.34 3.32 10.67
N LEU A 120 9.78 3.32 9.45
CA LEU A 120 8.53 3.99 9.13
C LEU A 120 7.35 3.43 9.94
N HIS A 121 7.22 2.10 10.02
CA HIS A 121 6.23 1.44 10.85
C HIS A 121 6.38 1.87 12.33
N ARG A 122 7.59 1.76 12.87
CA ARG A 122 7.85 2.05 14.31
C ARG A 122 7.70 3.51 14.68
N ALA A 123 7.88 4.44 13.74
CA ALA A 123 7.71 5.86 14.02
C ALA A 123 6.27 6.24 14.36
N ALA A 124 5.29 5.50 13.83
CA ALA A 124 3.87 5.74 14.05
C ALA A 124 3.25 4.83 15.14
N THR A 125 3.94 3.77 15.54
CA THR A 125 3.43 2.77 16.48
C THR A 125 4.09 2.91 17.85
N PRO A 126 3.33 3.27 18.91
CA PRO A 126 3.87 3.29 20.27
C PRO A 126 4.47 1.94 20.66
N ALA A 127 5.57 1.96 21.42
CA ALA A 127 6.20 0.73 21.90
C ALA A 127 5.25 -0.02 22.86
N ALA A 128 4.55 -1.04 22.35
CA ALA A 128 3.70 -1.91 23.14
C ALA A 128 4.39 -3.26 23.40
N ALA A 129 4.28 -3.75 24.64
CA ALA A 129 4.79 -5.06 25.02
C ALA A 129 4.05 -6.19 24.25
N GLY A 130 4.80 -7.19 23.80
CA GLY A 130 4.23 -8.37 23.13
C GLY A 130 4.05 -8.27 21.62
N HIS A 131 4.74 -7.33 20.94
CA HIS A 131 4.85 -7.32 19.48
C HIS A 131 5.60 -8.55 18.98
N ASP A 132 5.08 -9.15 17.91
CA ASP A 132 5.75 -10.22 17.19
C ASP A 132 6.97 -9.65 16.44
N ALA A 133 8.19 -9.98 16.89
CA ALA A 133 9.40 -9.48 16.26
C ALA A 133 9.58 -9.99 14.80
N ASP A 134 8.85 -11.05 14.43
CA ASP A 134 8.91 -11.64 13.09
C ASP A 134 7.93 -10.98 12.12
N TRP A 135 6.84 -10.36 12.60
CA TRP A 135 5.75 -9.88 11.73
C TRP A 135 5.41 -8.42 11.98
N VAL A 136 5.19 -7.69 10.89
CA VAL A 136 4.47 -6.41 10.90
C VAL A 136 3.08 -6.70 10.36
N LEU A 137 2.05 -6.42 11.14
CA LEU A 137 0.66 -6.54 10.70
C LEU A 137 0.27 -5.24 9.98
N LEU A 138 -0.25 -5.34 8.76
CA LEU A 138 -0.46 -4.16 7.91
C LEU A 138 -1.60 -3.26 8.39
N ASP A 139 -2.53 -3.77 9.18
CA ASP A 139 -3.54 -2.95 9.88
C ASP A 139 -2.92 -2.03 10.93
N GLU A 140 -1.75 -2.37 11.47
CA GLU A 140 -0.99 -1.54 12.43
C GLU A 140 -0.03 -0.56 11.74
N PHE A 141 0.12 -0.66 10.42
CA PHE A 141 0.97 0.24 9.64
C PHE A 141 0.24 1.56 9.38
N ALA A 142 0.33 2.50 10.32
CA ALA A 142 -0.45 3.75 10.28
C ALA A 142 0.04 4.80 9.27
N ASN A 143 1.27 4.67 8.74
CA ASN A 143 1.85 5.70 7.87
C ASN A 143 1.59 5.41 6.37
N PRO A 144 0.88 6.29 5.64
CA PRO A 144 0.53 6.07 4.23
C PRO A 144 1.73 6.05 3.28
N LEU A 145 2.92 6.47 3.72
CA LEU A 145 4.17 6.32 2.96
C LEU A 145 4.50 4.84 2.68
N LEU A 146 3.81 3.88 3.31
CA LEU A 146 3.78 2.48 2.91
C LEU A 146 3.61 2.30 1.40
N TRP A 147 2.69 3.05 0.77
CA TRP A 147 2.40 2.89 -0.66
C TRP A 147 3.60 3.26 -1.54
N ALA A 148 4.30 4.34 -1.21
CA ALA A 148 5.53 4.72 -1.89
C ALA A 148 6.64 3.66 -1.68
N MET A 149 6.74 3.11 -0.47
CA MET A 149 7.71 2.04 -0.16
C MET A 149 7.43 0.77 -0.99
N LEU A 150 6.16 0.36 -1.10
CA LEU A 150 5.75 -0.81 -1.89
C LEU A 150 5.99 -0.59 -3.40
N ALA A 151 5.73 0.61 -3.92
CA ALA A 151 6.04 0.97 -5.30
C ALA A 151 7.56 0.93 -5.57
N GLN A 152 8.36 1.48 -4.64
CA GLN A 152 9.81 1.51 -4.72
C GLN A 152 10.44 0.10 -4.66
N ALA A 153 9.79 -0.87 -4.02
CA ALA A 153 10.33 -2.22 -3.79
C ALA A 153 10.91 -2.85 -5.08
N SER A 154 10.19 -2.73 -6.20
CA SER A 154 10.62 -3.24 -7.50
C SER A 154 11.94 -2.62 -7.99
N SER A 155 12.08 -1.29 -7.88
CA SER A 155 13.29 -0.54 -8.26
C SER A 155 14.50 -0.88 -7.39
N CYS A 156 14.27 -1.29 -6.14
CA CYS A 156 15.31 -1.79 -5.24
C CYS A 156 15.55 -3.31 -5.40
N GLY A 157 14.85 -4.00 -6.30
CA GLY A 157 14.93 -5.45 -6.46
C GLY A 157 14.30 -6.27 -5.33
N VAL A 158 13.55 -5.64 -4.42
CA VAL A 158 12.79 -6.33 -3.37
C VAL A 158 11.54 -6.95 -3.99
N GLN A 159 11.48 -8.28 -4.01
CA GLN A 159 10.29 -8.98 -4.49
C GLN A 159 9.19 -9.00 -3.42
N LEU A 160 7.94 -8.82 -3.84
CA LEU A 160 6.77 -9.08 -3.00
C LEU A 160 6.37 -10.54 -3.21
N VAL A 161 6.48 -11.36 -2.17
CA VAL A 161 6.27 -12.81 -2.26
C VAL A 161 5.26 -13.25 -1.22
N ALA A 162 4.63 -14.39 -1.41
CA ALA A 162 3.80 -15.02 -0.39
C ALA A 162 4.49 -16.26 0.18
N THR A 163 4.00 -16.78 1.31
CA THR A 163 4.48 -18.05 1.88
C THR A 163 4.33 -19.21 0.92
N LYS A 164 3.24 -19.24 0.14
CA LYS A 164 3.00 -20.21 -0.92
C LYS A 164 3.42 -19.60 -2.25
N SER A 165 4.25 -20.31 -3.01
CA SER A 165 4.80 -19.80 -4.27
C SER A 165 3.76 -19.61 -5.38
N ASP A 166 2.57 -20.22 -5.25
CA ASP A 166 1.44 -20.05 -6.17
C ASP A 166 0.48 -18.92 -5.78
N THR A 167 0.83 -18.12 -4.77
CA THR A 167 0.05 -16.96 -4.33
C THR A 167 0.66 -15.68 -4.90
N ALA A 168 -0.12 -14.96 -5.70
CA ALA A 168 0.27 -13.65 -6.23
C ALA A 168 0.16 -12.56 -5.17
N VAL A 169 1.02 -11.54 -5.23
CA VAL A 169 0.90 -10.30 -4.45
C VAL A 169 0.80 -9.15 -5.44
N LEU A 170 -0.33 -8.45 -5.41
CA LEU A 170 -0.68 -7.38 -6.34
C LEU A 170 -0.86 -6.07 -5.57
N ILE A 171 -0.37 -4.98 -6.14
CA ILE A 171 -0.59 -3.62 -5.66
C ILE A 171 -1.46 -2.92 -6.71
N GLY A 172 -2.69 -2.57 -6.34
CA GLY A 172 -3.63 -1.80 -7.14
C GLY A 172 -3.46 -0.31 -6.93
N ASP A 173 -4.14 0.47 -7.76
CA ASP A 173 -4.06 1.93 -7.78
C ASP A 173 -5.05 2.57 -6.82
N ALA A 174 -6.25 1.97 -6.64
CA ALA A 174 -7.26 2.51 -5.74
C ALA A 174 -8.23 1.45 -5.22
N ALA A 175 -8.64 1.63 -3.95
CA ALA A 175 -9.77 0.93 -3.34
C ALA A 175 -10.87 1.91 -2.95
N THR A 176 -12.12 1.47 -3.06
CA THR A 176 -13.29 2.26 -2.66
C THR A 176 -14.28 1.40 -1.90
N LEU A 177 -14.55 1.79 -0.65
CA LEU A 177 -15.55 1.19 0.22
C LEU A 177 -16.81 2.06 0.21
N THR A 178 -17.93 1.48 -0.16
CA THR A 178 -19.26 2.11 -0.15
C THR A 178 -20.26 1.20 0.56
N LEU A 179 -21.50 1.66 0.70
CA LEU A 179 -22.65 0.83 1.00
C LEU A 179 -23.46 0.57 -0.26
N ASP A 180 -24.08 -0.61 -0.32
CA ASP A 180 -24.98 -1.02 -1.39
C ASP A 180 -26.34 -1.40 -0.81
N ALA A 181 -27.39 -0.81 -1.37
CA ALA A 181 -28.78 -1.02 -0.99
C ALA A 181 -29.48 -1.89 -2.04
N VAL A 182 -29.96 -3.06 -1.59
CA VAL A 182 -30.60 -4.06 -2.44
C VAL A 182 -31.96 -4.46 -1.86
N ALA A 183 -33.00 -4.49 -2.69
CA ALA A 183 -34.32 -4.96 -2.27
C ALA A 183 -34.32 -6.50 -2.09
N ALA A 184 -34.82 -6.97 -0.95
CA ALA A 184 -34.88 -8.38 -0.60
C ALA A 184 -36.23 -8.72 0.05
N GLY A 185 -37.21 -9.11 -0.79
CA GLY A 185 -38.56 -9.44 -0.36
C GLY A 185 -39.29 -8.20 0.19
N ASN A 186 -39.59 -8.17 1.49
CA ASN A 186 -40.25 -7.05 2.16
C ASN A 186 -39.29 -6.12 2.91
N ALA A 187 -38.02 -6.07 2.51
CA ALA A 187 -37.01 -5.25 3.13
C ALA A 187 -35.97 -4.76 2.12
N ILE A 188 -35.22 -3.74 2.51
CA ILE A 188 -34.00 -3.29 1.88
C ILE A 188 -32.83 -3.76 2.75
N ILE A 189 -31.84 -4.38 2.12
CA ILE A 189 -30.59 -4.76 2.77
C ILE A 189 -29.53 -3.75 2.36
N ILE A 190 -28.91 -3.12 3.35
CA ILE A 190 -27.75 -2.26 3.16
C ILE A 190 -26.52 -3.02 3.67
N SER A 191 -25.59 -3.29 2.77
CA SER A 191 -24.35 -4.03 3.06
C SER A 191 -23.15 -3.29 2.49
N PRO A 192 -21.93 -3.49 3.03
CA PRO A 192 -20.73 -2.91 2.44
C PRO A 192 -20.48 -3.48 1.05
N SER A 193 -19.95 -2.63 0.18
CA SER A 193 -19.44 -2.99 -1.14
C SER A 193 -18.02 -2.44 -1.27
N LEU A 194 -17.10 -3.29 -1.70
CA LEU A 194 -15.69 -2.92 -1.88
C LEU A 194 -15.31 -3.12 -3.34
N THR A 195 -14.61 -2.15 -3.89
CA THR A 195 -13.98 -2.26 -5.21
C THR A 195 -12.48 -2.02 -5.10
N VAL A 196 -11.71 -2.70 -5.94
CA VAL A 196 -10.29 -2.43 -6.17
C VAL A 196 -10.10 -2.25 -7.67
N ASP A 197 -9.54 -1.11 -8.08
CA ASP A 197 -9.39 -0.70 -9.47
C ASP A 197 -10.70 -0.79 -10.28
N GLY A 198 -11.82 -0.46 -9.61
CA GLY A 198 -13.18 -0.52 -10.18
C GLY A 198 -13.79 -1.92 -10.26
N LEU A 199 -13.07 -2.97 -9.85
CA LEU A 199 -13.59 -4.35 -9.81
C LEU A 199 -14.13 -4.67 -8.43
N ALA A 200 -15.37 -5.18 -8.38
CA ALA A 200 -15.99 -5.63 -7.14
C ALA A 200 -15.22 -6.81 -6.52
N VAL A 201 -14.98 -6.74 -5.22
CA VAL A 201 -14.28 -7.77 -4.43
C VAL A 201 -15.09 -8.16 -3.20
N PRO A 202 -14.99 -9.42 -2.73
CA PRO A 202 -15.71 -9.87 -1.54
C PRO A 202 -15.19 -9.17 -0.27
N VAL A 203 -16.07 -8.46 0.43
CA VAL A 203 -15.73 -7.69 1.65
C VAL A 203 -15.29 -8.63 2.79
N GLU A 204 -15.87 -9.82 2.87
CA GLU A 204 -15.53 -10.85 3.86
C GLU A 204 -14.11 -11.41 3.71
N SER A 205 -13.48 -11.15 2.55
CA SER A 205 -12.11 -11.52 2.26
C SER A 205 -11.19 -10.30 2.20
N ALA A 206 -11.58 -9.20 2.85
CA ALA A 206 -10.83 -7.97 2.90
C ALA A 206 -10.54 -7.52 4.34
N GLY A 207 -9.55 -6.65 4.49
CA GLY A 207 -9.23 -6.01 5.76
C GLY A 207 -8.50 -4.69 5.56
N PRO A 208 -8.44 -3.83 6.59
CA PRO A 208 -7.81 -2.53 6.49
C PRO A 208 -6.28 -2.64 6.47
N ILE A 209 -5.64 -1.63 5.87
CA ILE A 209 -4.22 -1.32 6.02
C ILE A 209 -4.14 0.07 6.66
N GLY A 210 -3.78 0.11 7.94
CA GLY A 210 -3.95 1.30 8.77
C GLY A 210 -5.37 1.86 8.60
N ASN A 211 -5.44 3.15 8.28
CA ASN A 211 -6.66 3.84 7.85
C ASN A 211 -6.56 4.38 6.42
N HIS A 212 -5.64 3.88 5.59
CA HIS A 212 -5.30 4.51 4.31
C HIS A 212 -5.26 3.53 3.14
N GLY A 213 -5.90 2.37 3.31
CA GLY A 213 -6.11 1.40 2.26
C GLY A 213 -6.64 0.08 2.79
N VAL A 214 -6.69 -0.89 1.90
CA VAL A 214 -7.24 -2.23 2.17
C VAL A 214 -6.34 -3.29 1.56
N TYR A 215 -6.45 -4.50 2.08
CA TYR A 215 -6.03 -5.71 1.40
C TYR A 215 -7.23 -6.62 1.16
N VAL A 216 -7.16 -7.42 0.10
CA VAL A 216 -8.09 -8.48 -0.26
C VAL A 216 -7.28 -9.77 -0.40
N PHE A 217 -7.82 -10.90 0.04
CA PHE A 217 -7.14 -12.19 -0.05
C PHE A 217 -8.01 -13.26 -0.71
N ALA A 218 -7.36 -14.15 -1.47
CA ALA A 218 -7.95 -15.38 -1.98
C ALA A 218 -7.07 -16.56 -1.58
N LEU A 219 -7.59 -17.46 -0.73
CA LEU A 219 -6.86 -18.67 -0.29
C LEU A 219 -7.15 -19.90 -1.18
N ALA A 220 -8.28 -19.86 -1.90
CA ALA A 220 -8.58 -20.79 -2.99
C ALA A 220 -7.75 -20.44 -4.23
N ARG A 221 -7.61 -21.37 -5.18
CA ARG A 221 -6.87 -21.12 -6.43
C ARG A 221 -7.75 -20.35 -7.44
N PRO A 222 -7.20 -19.36 -8.16
CA PRO A 222 -5.86 -18.80 -8.01
C PRO A 222 -5.72 -17.99 -6.71
N ARG A 223 -4.61 -18.21 -5.99
CA ARG A 223 -4.37 -17.55 -4.70
C ARG A 223 -3.81 -16.17 -4.90
N SER A 224 -4.27 -15.20 -4.12
CA SER A 224 -3.76 -13.83 -4.22
C SER A 224 -3.88 -13.04 -2.92
N PHE A 225 -3.02 -12.03 -2.81
CA PHE A 225 -3.21 -10.87 -1.97
C PHE A 225 -3.23 -9.64 -2.88
N HIS A 226 -4.26 -8.82 -2.79
CA HIS A 226 -4.37 -7.56 -3.54
C HIS A 226 -4.46 -6.42 -2.55
N LEU A 227 -3.54 -5.47 -2.60
CA LEU A 227 -3.49 -4.31 -1.72
C LEU A 227 -3.74 -3.06 -2.55
N ALA A 228 -4.53 -2.11 -2.06
CA ALA A 228 -4.71 -0.83 -2.73
C ALA A 228 -4.97 0.31 -1.73
N PRO A 229 -4.48 1.52 -2.03
CA PRO A 229 -4.76 2.70 -1.20
C PRO A 229 -6.23 3.12 -1.32
N THR A 230 -6.79 3.67 -0.25
CA THR A 230 -8.03 4.44 -0.36
C THR A 230 -7.70 5.89 -0.74
N ALA A 231 -8.57 6.54 -1.51
CA ALA A 231 -8.37 7.94 -1.93
C ALA A 231 -8.30 8.90 -0.74
N GLU A 232 -9.12 8.64 0.28
CA GLU A 232 -9.14 9.35 1.56
C GLU A 232 -8.84 8.38 2.71
N GLN A 233 -8.47 8.94 3.87
CA GLN A 233 -8.31 8.11 5.07
C GLN A 233 -9.67 7.62 5.55
N MET A 234 -9.78 6.32 5.78
CA MET A 234 -10.98 5.70 6.31
C MET A 234 -11.26 6.16 7.73
N THR A 235 -12.52 6.43 8.03
CA THR A 235 -12.99 6.71 9.40
C THR A 235 -13.01 5.44 10.25
N ARG A 236 -13.19 5.59 11.57
CA ARG A 236 -13.30 4.42 12.47
C ARG A 236 -14.54 3.60 12.16
N GLU A 237 -15.61 4.26 11.76
CA GLU A 237 -16.89 3.68 11.38
C GLU A 237 -16.73 2.86 10.09
N GLN A 238 -16.03 3.39 9.08
CA GLN A 238 -15.72 2.67 7.84
C GLN A 238 -14.83 1.44 8.09
N ILE A 239 -13.80 1.57 8.94
CA ILE A 239 -12.96 0.43 9.36
C ILE A 239 -13.80 -0.62 10.10
N SER A 240 -14.72 -0.19 10.96
CA SER A 240 -15.64 -1.08 11.67
C SER A 240 -16.56 -1.82 10.70
N ILE A 241 -17.14 -1.12 9.71
CA ILE A 241 -17.98 -1.71 8.66
C ILE A 241 -17.23 -2.80 7.89
N LEU A 242 -15.97 -2.53 7.53
CA LEU A 242 -15.10 -3.48 6.83
C LEU A 242 -14.83 -4.74 7.67
N ASN A 243 -14.63 -4.60 8.98
CA ASN A 243 -14.26 -5.70 9.87
C ASN A 243 -15.44 -6.53 10.41
N SER A 244 -16.65 -5.96 10.49
CA SER A 244 -17.74 -6.51 11.31
C SER A 244 -18.80 -7.32 10.56
N GLY A 245 -18.65 -7.54 9.24
CA GLY A 245 -19.69 -8.19 8.44
C GLY A 245 -21.02 -7.41 8.49
N PHE A 246 -20.92 -6.08 8.48
CA PHE A 246 -22.05 -5.17 8.60
C PHE A 246 -23.17 -5.51 7.62
N SER A 247 -24.41 -5.59 8.12
CA SER A 247 -25.60 -5.74 7.30
C SER A 247 -26.77 -5.11 8.04
N LEU A 248 -27.38 -4.09 7.43
CA LEU A 248 -28.54 -3.40 7.97
C LEU A 248 -29.79 -3.81 7.17
N ARG A 249 -30.78 -4.37 7.86
CA ARG A 249 -32.08 -4.72 7.26
C ARG A 249 -33.11 -3.65 7.62
N ILE A 250 -33.63 -2.96 6.62
CA ILE A 250 -34.70 -1.97 6.76
C ILE A 250 -36.00 -2.56 6.22
N PRO A 251 -37.04 -2.78 7.04
CA PRO A 251 -38.34 -3.20 6.55
C PRO A 251 -38.88 -2.21 5.50
N GLN A 252 -39.53 -2.71 4.45
CA GLN A 252 -40.03 -1.89 3.33
C GLN A 252 -40.94 -0.74 3.81
N GLN A 253 -41.74 -1.00 4.84
CA GLN A 253 -42.64 -0.01 5.44
C GLN A 253 -41.92 1.16 6.12
N ASN A 254 -40.68 0.96 6.58
CA ASN A 254 -39.86 1.99 7.23
C ASN A 254 -38.88 2.66 6.26
N PHE A 255 -38.84 2.23 4.99
CA PHE A 255 -37.86 2.76 4.06
C PHE A 255 -38.05 4.25 3.77
N GLN A 256 -39.29 4.72 3.66
CA GLN A 256 -39.57 6.15 3.46
C GLN A 256 -39.09 7.01 4.64
N GLU A 257 -39.25 6.52 5.86
CA GLU A 257 -38.77 7.18 7.08
C GLU A 257 -37.24 7.28 7.09
N PHE A 258 -36.55 6.18 6.76
CA PHE A 258 -35.09 6.15 6.62
C PHE A 258 -34.58 7.18 5.60
N ILE A 259 -35.22 7.25 4.42
CA ILE A 259 -34.85 8.20 3.37
C ILE A 259 -34.99 9.66 3.86
N GLN A 260 -36.03 9.96 4.63
CA GLN A 260 -36.32 11.32 5.10
C GLN A 260 -35.46 11.75 6.29
N THR A 261 -35.03 10.80 7.11
CA THR A 261 -34.45 11.08 8.43
C THR A 261 -32.96 10.76 8.51
N ASP A 262 -32.54 9.62 7.96
CA ASP A 262 -31.22 9.04 8.23
C ASP A 262 -30.29 9.02 7.01
N LEU A 263 -30.83 9.01 5.79
CA LEU A 263 -30.03 8.83 4.56
C LEU A 263 -28.95 9.90 4.38
N ASP A 264 -29.28 11.17 4.62
CA ASP A 264 -28.33 12.26 4.43
C ASP A 264 -27.19 12.19 5.45
N GLN A 265 -27.51 11.89 6.71
CA GLN A 265 -26.50 11.65 7.74
C GLN A 265 -25.61 10.44 7.40
N LEU A 266 -26.19 9.37 6.83
CA LEU A 266 -25.42 8.21 6.39
C LEU A 266 -24.44 8.58 5.27
N ARG A 267 -24.88 9.41 4.32
CA ARG A 267 -24.07 9.88 3.18
C ARG A 267 -22.92 10.80 3.57
N GLU A 268 -23.04 11.51 4.69
CA GLU A 268 -21.91 12.28 5.23
C GLU A 268 -20.77 11.37 5.72
N SER A 269 -21.06 10.12 6.07
CA SER A 269 -20.09 9.15 6.59
C SER A 269 -19.57 8.19 5.52
N ILE A 270 -20.44 7.70 4.64
CA ILE A 270 -20.07 6.73 3.61
C ILE A 270 -21.02 6.83 2.41
N ASP A 271 -20.45 6.75 1.21
CA ASP A 271 -21.23 6.72 -0.02
C ASP A 271 -22.14 5.49 -0.04
N ILE A 272 -23.40 5.68 -0.43
CA ILE A 272 -24.40 4.62 -0.56
C ILE A 272 -25.05 4.65 -1.95
N GLY A 273 -25.10 3.49 -2.59
CA GLY A 273 -25.71 3.29 -3.90
C GLY A 273 -26.67 2.10 -3.93
N SER A 274 -27.17 1.78 -5.12
CA SER A 274 -27.89 0.53 -5.41
C SER A 274 -27.31 -0.05 -6.70
N SER A 275 -26.55 -1.12 -6.59
CA SER A 275 -25.78 -1.74 -7.67
C SER A 275 -26.67 -2.45 -8.68
N ASP A 276 -27.79 -3.01 -8.22
CA ASP A 276 -28.77 -3.75 -9.02
C ASP A 276 -29.98 -2.91 -9.45
N THR A 277 -29.96 -1.60 -9.13
CA THR A 277 -31.04 -0.63 -9.41
C THR A 277 -32.40 -0.99 -8.77
N SER A 278 -32.44 -1.93 -7.83
CA SER A 278 -33.67 -2.35 -7.16
C SER A 278 -34.21 -1.33 -6.16
N VAL A 279 -33.34 -0.42 -5.70
CA VAL A 279 -33.68 0.62 -4.72
C VAL A 279 -33.44 2.00 -5.32
N THR A 280 -34.49 2.82 -5.35
CA THR A 280 -34.37 4.23 -5.77
C THR A 280 -33.95 5.07 -4.56
N LEU A 281 -32.67 5.43 -4.49
CA LEU A 281 -32.15 6.41 -3.54
C LEU A 281 -32.27 7.82 -4.16
N PRO A 282 -32.89 8.80 -3.48
CA PRO A 282 -32.94 10.17 -3.99
C PRO A 282 -31.53 10.69 -4.26
N GLN A 283 -31.31 11.28 -5.43
CA GLN A 283 -30.05 11.98 -5.67
C GLN A 283 -29.90 13.08 -4.62
N CYS A 284 -28.70 13.23 -4.05
CA CYS A 284 -28.44 14.29 -3.10
C CYS A 284 -28.83 15.63 -3.76
N ALA A 285 -29.84 16.31 -3.21
CA ALA A 285 -30.35 17.54 -3.79
C ALA A 285 -29.30 18.63 -3.59
N LEU A 286 -28.48 18.82 -4.62
CA LEU A 286 -27.40 19.80 -4.75
C LEU A 286 -27.50 21.01 -3.80
N ARG A 287 -26.98 20.84 -2.59
CA ARG A 287 -26.27 21.87 -1.83
C ARG A 287 -25.03 21.18 -1.29
N CYS A 288 -23.88 21.68 -1.68
CA CYS A 288 -22.53 21.16 -1.41
C CYS A 288 -22.11 19.91 -2.22
N TRP A 289 -21.29 20.13 -3.24
CA TRP A 289 -19.93 19.58 -3.33
C TRP A 289 -19.19 20.39 -4.39
N SER A 290 -18.21 21.21 -3.96
CA SER A 290 -17.16 21.65 -4.87
C SER A 290 -16.42 20.38 -5.28
N SER A 291 -16.52 20.05 -6.57
CA SER A 291 -16.01 18.79 -7.09
C SER A 291 -14.52 18.65 -6.77
N ARG A 292 -14.14 17.72 -5.89
CA ARG A 292 -12.80 17.14 -5.89
C ARG A 292 -12.78 16.05 -6.95
N ARG A 293 -13.00 16.44 -8.20
CA ARG A 293 -12.79 15.56 -9.35
C ARG A 293 -11.30 15.28 -9.42
N HIS A 294 -10.91 14.05 -9.12
CA HIS A 294 -9.63 13.48 -9.50
C HIS A 294 -9.52 13.53 -11.03
N LEU A 295 -8.81 14.55 -11.54
CA LEU A 295 -8.13 14.42 -12.83
C LEU A 295 -6.89 13.57 -12.57
N ALA A 296 -6.93 12.33 -13.04
CA ALA A 296 -5.72 11.56 -13.27
C ALA A 296 -4.78 12.39 -14.18
N PRO A 297 -3.47 12.49 -13.91
CA PRO A 297 -2.55 13.12 -14.83
C PRO A 297 -2.31 12.20 -16.02
N GLY A 298 -3.25 12.17 -16.96
CA GLY A 298 -3.04 11.69 -18.31
C GLY A 298 -2.37 12.77 -19.14
N ILE A 299 -1.05 12.92 -19.02
CA ILE A 299 -0.27 13.76 -19.93
C ILE A 299 -0.30 13.09 -21.31
N SER A 300 -1.15 13.58 -22.20
CA SER A 300 -1.05 13.35 -23.63
C SER A 300 -0.48 14.60 -24.28
N PHE A 301 0.79 14.56 -24.66
CA PHE A 301 1.35 15.54 -25.58
C PHE A 301 0.81 15.23 -26.98
N ARG A 302 -0.05 16.11 -27.50
CA ARG A 302 -0.40 16.13 -28.92
C ARG A 302 0.35 17.29 -29.57
N LEU A 303 1.41 16.95 -30.32
CA LEU A 303 1.99 17.80 -31.36
C LEU A 303 0.92 18.07 -32.43
N SER A 304 0.65 19.33 -32.76
CA SER A 304 0.55 19.84 -34.14
C SER A 304 0.06 21.30 -34.14
N GLY A 305 0.66 22.12 -34.99
CA GLY A 305 0.19 23.48 -35.21
C GLY A 305 1.03 24.31 -36.17
N ALA A 306 1.44 23.76 -37.31
CA ALA A 306 1.85 24.58 -38.45
C ALA A 306 0.63 25.38 -38.94
N GLY A 307 0.72 26.71 -38.92
CA GLY A 307 -0.34 27.61 -39.32
C GLY A 307 0.20 28.81 -40.08
N LYS A 308 0.47 28.61 -41.37
CA LYS A 308 0.75 29.65 -42.37
C LYS A 308 -0.51 30.50 -42.55
N LYS A 309 -0.43 31.82 -42.35
CA LYS A 309 -1.36 32.77 -42.97
C LYS A 309 -0.64 33.99 -43.52
N ALA A 310 -1.03 34.30 -44.74
CA ALA A 310 -0.55 35.36 -45.60
C ALA A 310 -0.85 36.75 -45.02
N GLY A 311 0.11 37.65 -45.19
CA GLY A 311 -0.03 39.09 -45.03
C GLY A 311 0.69 39.78 -46.17
N GLY A 312 0.10 39.73 -47.36
CA GLY A 312 0.45 40.62 -48.46
C GLY A 312 -0.42 41.85 -48.35
N GLN A 313 0.17 43.00 -48.05
CA GLN A 313 -0.47 44.28 -48.31
C GLN A 313 0.59 45.28 -48.77
N GLU A 314 0.39 45.70 -50.01
CA GLU A 314 1.09 46.73 -50.75
C GLU A 314 1.09 48.06 -49.96
N ARG A 315 2.23 48.75 -49.96
CA ARG A 315 2.27 50.21 -49.90
C ARG A 315 3.14 50.73 -51.03
N PHE A 316 2.49 51.56 -51.83
CA PHE A 316 3.01 52.34 -52.93
C PHE A 316 3.76 53.58 -52.40
N GLN A 317 4.95 53.81 -52.96
CA GLN A 317 5.66 55.07 -53.27
C GLN A 317 5.53 56.31 -52.35
N SER A 318 6.69 56.77 -51.86
CA SER A 318 7.39 57.96 -52.39
C SER A 318 8.88 57.83 -52.14
#